data_AF-A0A2H0YKX7-F1
#
_entry.id   AF-A0A2H0YKX7-F1
#
_cell.length_a   1.000
_cell.length_b   1.000
_cell.length_c   1.000
_cell.angle_alpha   90.00
_cell.angle_beta   90.00
_cell.angle_gamma   90.00
#
_symmetry.space_group_name_H-M   'P 1'
#
loop_
_entity.id
_entity.type
_entity.pdbx_description
1 polymer ?
#
loop_
_entity_poly.entity_id
_entity_poly.type
_entity_poly.pdbx_seq_one_letter_code
_entity_poly.pdbx_strand_id
1 'polypeptide(L)' 'MLDMLSNIIRNITPWFFDHGIKIVAIIIVTYLFRKFAGIFIEKIIRNIVISDHFLTKEAEKKREDTLIRILTVSLGILI' A
#
# COMPACT_ATOMS: atom_id res chain seq x y z
N MET A 1 -24.40 33.92 14.52
CA MET A 1 -24.25 32.77 13.59
C MET A 1 -23.00 32.91 12.73
N LEU A 2 -22.80 34.04 12.04
CA LEU A 2 -21.58 34.31 11.27
C LEU A 2 -20.32 34.36 12.14
N ASP A 3 -20.41 34.93 13.35
CA ASP A 3 -19.28 35.00 14.30
C ASP A 3 -18.83 33.63 14.79
N MET A 4 -19.78 32.69 14.96
CA MET A 4 -19.47 31.30 15.31
C MET A 4 -18.72 30.60 14.18
N LEU A 5 -19.16 30.77 12.93
CA LEU A 5 -18.48 30.20 11.77
C LEU A 5 -17.07 30.78 11.59
N SER A 6 -16.92 32.10 11.76
CA SER A 6 -15.61 32.77 11.74
C SER A 6 -14.66 32.20 12.79
N ASN A 7 -15.12 31.98 14.03
CA ASN A 7 -14.28 31.42 15.09
C ASN A 7 -13.90 29.96 14.83
N ILE A 8 -14.82 29.15 14.29
CA ILE A 8 -14.52 27.77 13.89
C ILE A 8 -13.45 27.75 12.81
N ILE A 9 -13.57 28.59 11.78
CA ILE A 9 -12.59 28.67 10.68
C ILE A 9 -11.22 29.08 11.22
N ARG A 10 -11.13 30.14 12.02
CA ARG A 10 -9.83 30.60 12.59
C ARG A 10 -9.11 29.53 13.41
N ASN A 11 -9.85 28.66 14.09
CA ASN A 11 -9.27 27.61 14.93
C ASN A 11 -8.91 26.35 14.12
N ILE A 12 -9.69 26.00 13.10
CA ILE A 12 -9.45 24.81 12.26
C ILE A 12 -8.36 25.05 11.23
N THR A 13 -8.27 26.25 10.66
CA THR A 13 -7.28 26.58 9.63
C THR A 13 -5.83 26.24 10.05
N PRO A 14 -5.31 26.69 11.21
CA PRO A 14 -3.94 26.37 11.60
C PRO A 14 -3.73 24.87 11.82
N TRP A 15 -4.69 24.17 12.43
CA TRP A 15 -4.62 22.72 12.60
C TRP A 15 -4.61 21.97 11.26
N PHE A 16 -5.41 22.41 10.30
CA PHE A 16 -5.47 21.80 8.96
C PHE A 16 -4.14 21.95 8.20
N PHE A 17 -3.50 23.11 8.29
CA PHE A 17 -2.20 23.30 7.64
C PHE A 17 -1.06 22.56 8.36
N ASP A 18 -1.12 22.42 9.68
CA ASP A 18 -0.09 21.70 10.44
C ASP A 18 -0.22 20.16 10.36
N HIS A 19 -1.46 19.64 10.38
CA HIS A 19 -1.74 18.20 10.44
C HIS A 19 -2.51 17.68 9.23
N GLY A 20 -3.49 18.43 8.71
CA GLY A 20 -4.37 18.01 7.62
C GLY A 20 -3.60 17.63 6.35
N ILE A 21 -2.57 18.40 5.98
CA ILE A 21 -1.71 18.09 4.83
C ILE A 21 -0.99 16.75 5.01
N LYS A 22 -0.46 16.47 6.23
CA LYS A 22 0.21 15.21 6.55
C LYS A 22 -0.75 14.03 6.43
N ILE A 23 -1.97 14.17 6.93
CA ILE A 23 -3.02 13.15 6.84
C ILE A 23 -3.35 12.86 5.36
N VAL A 24 -3.58 13.90 4.56
CA VAL A 24 -3.85 13.75 3.12
C VAL A 24 -2.68 13.06 2.42
N ALA A 25 -1.44 13.45 2.74
CA ALA A 25 -0.25 12.81 2.18
C ALA A 25 -0.17 11.32 2.54
N ILE A 26 -0.43 10.94 3.81
CA ILE A 26 -0.46 9.54 4.24
C ILE A 26 -1.52 8.77 3.44
N ILE A 27 -2.74 9.30 3.31
CA ILE A 27 -3.82 8.64 2.56
C ILE A 27 -3.40 8.40 1.10
N ILE A 28 -2.81 9.42 0.45
CA ILE A 28 -2.36 9.32 -0.94
C ILE A 28 -1.25 8.27 -1.07
N VAL A 29 -0.23 8.31 -0.20
CA VAL A 29 0.90 7.37 -0.24
C VAL A 29 0.42 5.94 0.01
N THR A 30 -0.41 5.72 1.03
CA THR A 30 -1.02 4.42 1.33
C THR A 30 -1.83 3.91 0.14
N TYR A 31 -2.63 4.77 -0.50
CA TYR A 31 -3.41 4.39 -1.68
C TYR A 31 -2.51 3.99 -2.87
N LEU A 32 -1.49 4.79 -3.18
CA LEU A 32 -0.55 4.49 -4.26
C LEU A 32 0.22 3.20 -3.96
N PHE A 33 0.71 3.06 -2.72
CA PHE A 33 1.44 1.88 -2.30
C PHE A 33 0.57 0.62 -2.45
N ARG A 34 -0.68 0.64 -1.97
CA ARG A 34 -1.61 -0.48 -2.14
C ARG A 34 -1.85 -0.81 -3.62
N LYS A 35 -1.94 0.20 -4.49
CA LYS A 35 -2.15 0.01 -5.94
C LYS A 35 -0.94 -0.64 -6.63
N PHE A 36 0.28 -0.26 -6.25
CA PHE A 36 1.49 -0.72 -6.94
C PHE A 36 2.17 -1.91 -6.28
N ALA A 37 1.94 -2.18 -5.00
CA ALA A 37 2.65 -3.21 -4.27
C ALA A 37 2.47 -4.62 -4.86
N GLY A 38 1.27 -4.97 -5.36
CA GLY A 38 1.05 -6.26 -6.01
C GLY A 38 1.94 -6.49 -7.24
N ILE A 39 2.16 -5.43 -8.03
CA ILE A 39 3.03 -5.48 -9.22
C ILE A 39 4.48 -5.71 -8.81
N PHE A 40 4.95 -5.02 -7.77
CA PHE A 40 6.30 -5.20 -7.25
C PHE A 40 6.50 -6.58 -6.64
N ILE A 41 5.55 -7.07 -5.83
CA ILE A 41 5.59 -8.41 -5.24
C ILE A 41 5.71 -9.47 -6.34
N GLU A 42 4.84 -9.42 -7.35
CA GLU A 42 4.89 -10.38 -8.46
C GLU A 42 6.26 -10.36 -9.14
N LYS A 43 6.77 -9.17 -9.50
CA LYS A 43 8.04 -9.04 -10.21
C LYS A 43 9.24 -9.49 -9.36
N ILE A 44 9.22 -9.21 -8.06
CA ILE A 44 10.27 -9.64 -7.13
C ILE A 44 10.24 -11.16 -6.98
N ILE A 45 9.07 -11.76 -6.76
CA ILE A 45 8.96 -13.20 -6.51
C ILE A 45 9.34 -14.01 -7.75
N ARG A 46 8.87 -13.60 -8.94
CA ARG A 46 9.26 -14.24 -10.21
C ARG A 46 10.76 -14.15 -10.51
N ASN A 47 11.46 -13.16 -9.95
CA ASN A 47 12.91 -13.01 -10.15
C ASN A 47 13.76 -13.72 -9.07
N ILE A 48 13.27 -13.79 -7.82
CA ILE A 48 14.01 -14.37 -6.68
C ILE A 48 13.86 -15.90 -6.64
N VAL A 49 12.72 -16.42 -7.08
CA VAL A 49 12.46 -17.86 -7.11
C VAL A 49 13.37 -18.47 -8.19
N ILE A 50 14.48 -19.05 -7.76
CA ILE A 50 15.42 -19.79 -8.63
C ILE A 50 14.70 -21.01 -9.18
N SER A 51 14.80 -21.21 -10.50
CA SER A 51 14.33 -22.43 -11.14
C SER A 51 15.23 -23.59 -10.74
N ASP A 52 14.66 -24.62 -10.15
CA ASP A 52 15.37 -25.83 -9.77
C ASP A 52 15.23 -26.85 -10.90
N HIS A 53 16.34 -27.36 -11.41
CA HIS A 53 16.35 -28.31 -12.53
C HIS A 53 15.60 -29.62 -12.20
N PHE A 54 15.38 -29.91 -10.92
CA PHE A 54 14.62 -31.07 -10.46
C PHE A 54 13.10 -30.83 -10.34
N LEU A 55 12.65 -29.58 -10.44
CA LEU A 55 11.23 -29.22 -10.37
C LEU A 55 10.64 -29.07 -11.76
N THR A 56 9.38 -29.51 -11.91
CA THR A 56 8.63 -29.20 -13.12
C THR A 56 8.27 -27.71 -13.11
N LYS A 57 8.20 -27.09 -14.30
CA LYS A 57 7.79 -25.68 -14.45
C LYS A 57 6.46 -25.37 -13.76
N GLU A 58 5.55 -26.34 -13.71
CA GLU A 58 4.26 -26.18 -13.01
C GLU A 58 4.43 -26.12 -11.48
N ALA A 59 5.33 -26.93 -10.91
CA ALA A 59 5.61 -26.91 -9.48
C ALA A 59 6.25 -25.58 -9.05
N GLU A 60 7.15 -25.04 -9.88
CA GLU A 60 7.76 -23.72 -9.68
C GLU A 60 6.72 -22.61 -9.72
N LYS A 61 5.88 -22.58 -10.76
CA LYS A 61 4.80 -21.60 -10.91
C LYS A 61 3.83 -21.65 -9.73
N LYS A 62 3.45 -22.86 -9.27
CA LYS A 62 2.59 -23.01 -8.09
C LYS A 62 3.24 -22.44 -6.82
N ARG A 63 4.56 -22.57 -6.68
CA ARG A 63 5.32 -21.99 -5.56
C ARG A 63 5.32 -20.46 -5.64
N GLU A 64 5.62 -19.89 -6.80
CA GLU A 64 5.55 -18.45 -7.04
C GLU A 64 4.17 -17.88 -6.72
N ASP A 65 3.11 -18.46 -7.30
CA ASP A 65 1.73 -18.00 -7.12
C ASP A 65 1.30 -18.06 -5.64
N THR A 66 1.78 -19.06 -4.90
CA THR A 66 1.51 -19.18 -3.45
C THR A 66 2.20 -18.07 -2.67
N LEU A 67 3.49 -17.80 -2.96
CA LEU A 67 4.24 -16.75 -2.30
C LEU A 67 3.68 -15.36 -2.62
N ILE A 68 3.34 -15.10 -3.89
CA ILE A 68 2.68 -13.87 -4.33
C ILE A 68 1.38 -13.69 -3.57
N ARG A 69 0.54 -14.74 -3.47
CA ARG A 69 -0.73 -14.69 -2.76
C ARG A 69 -0.56 -14.36 -1.28
N ILE A 70 0.30 -15.08 -0.57
CA ILE A 70 0.50 -14.88 0.87
C ILE A 70 1.02 -13.46 1.13
N LEU A 71 2.04 -13.02 0.40
CA LEU A 71 2.59 -11.67 0.56
C LEU A 71 1.59 -10.58 0.22
N THR A 72 0.82 -10.73 -0.86
CA THR A 72 -0.20 -9.75 -1.25
C THR A 72 -1.30 -9.64 -0.21
N VAL A 73 -1.77 -10.77 0.33
CA VAL A 73 -2.80 -10.80 1.39
C VAL A 73 -2.25 -10.18 2.67
N SER A 74 -1.06 -10.59 3.13
CA SER A 74 -0.43 -10.04 4.33
C SER A 74 -0.22 -8.53 4.22
N LEU A 75 0.23 -8.05 3.06
CA LEU A 75 0.44 -6.63 2.83
C LEU A 75 -0.88 -5.85 2.80
N GLY A 76 -1.95 -6.43 2.27
CA GLY A 76 -3.29 -5.84 2.30
C GLY A 76 -3.93 -5.78 3.70
N ILE A 77 -3.43 -6.55 4.68
CA ILE A 77 -3.85 -6.46 6.09
C ILE A 77 -3.07 -5.36 6.81
N LEU A 78 -1.78 -5.21 6.47
CA LEU A 78 -0.88 -4.24 7.10
C LEU A 78 -1.20 -2.79 6.69
N ILE A 79 -1.83 -2.60 5.53
CA ILE A 79 -2.08 -1.30 4.88
C ILE A 79 -3.58 -1.03 4.76
#